data_AF-A0A0D0VA98-F1
#
_entry.id   AF-A0A0D0VA98-F1
#
_cell.length_a   1.000
_cell.length_b   1.000
_cell.length_c   1.000
_cell.angle_alpha   90.00
_cell.angle_beta   90.00
_cell.angle_gamma   90.00
#
_symmetry.space_group_name_H-M   'P 1'
#
loop_
_entity.id
_entity.type
_entity.pdbx_description
1 polymer ?
#
loop_
_entity_poly.entity_id
_entity_poly.type
_entity_poly.pdbx_seq_one_letter_code
_entity_poly.pdbx_strand_id
1 'polypeptide(L)'
;MAFTTTQAVVTYLFARPTLPPLEPGAKVYDQSLVKAIEVLDAHTYVKAALHLANDDINHCHLIAQDHEGDPTADLLHATLHRREGDYWNSKYWYSHVKSHPLVPDPSDAKAFVDACAKAKPGNDATLRERQWTELKKLVEWTLDNCH
;
A
#
# COMPACT_ATOMS: atom_id res chain seq x y z
N MET A 1 11.88 14.30 -13.68
CA MET A 1 11.72 15.40 -12.70
C MET A 1 12.38 14.95 -11.41
N ALA A 2 13.04 15.82 -10.66
CA ALA A 2 13.53 15.46 -9.33
C ALA A 2 12.39 15.66 -8.33
N PHE A 3 11.90 14.58 -7.72
CA PHE A 3 10.90 14.65 -6.66
C PHE A 3 11.62 14.94 -5.34
N THR A 4 11.52 16.18 -4.87
CA THR A 4 12.27 16.64 -3.68
C THR A 4 11.38 16.85 -2.45
N THR A 5 10.06 16.72 -2.59
CA THR A 5 9.12 16.88 -1.48
C THR A 5 8.11 15.75 -1.48
N THR A 6 7.61 15.44 -0.28
CA THR A 6 6.54 14.44 -0.08
C THR A 6 5.31 14.78 -0.91
N GLN A 7 4.91 16.06 -0.93
CA GLN A 7 3.75 16.51 -1.71
C GLN A 7 3.93 16.31 -3.22
N ALA A 8 5.13 16.55 -3.76
CA ALA A 8 5.39 16.33 -5.18
C ALA A 8 5.28 14.85 -5.57
N VAL A 9 5.75 13.94 -4.71
CA VAL A 9 5.61 12.49 -4.90
C VAL A 9 4.14 12.08 -4.86
N VAL A 10 3.39 12.53 -3.85
CA VAL A 10 1.94 12.23 -3.70
C VAL A 10 1.17 12.69 -4.92
N THR A 11 1.33 13.96 -5.32
CA THR A 11 0.64 14.53 -6.48
C THR A 11 0.94 13.74 -7.76
N TYR A 12 2.20 13.33 -7.96
CA TYR A 12 2.58 12.54 -9.12
C TYR A 12 1.98 11.13 -9.10
N LEU A 13 2.08 10.41 -7.97
CA LEU A 13 1.51 9.07 -7.81
C LEU A 13 -0.01 9.08 -7.99
N PHE A 14 -0.70 10.07 -7.42
CA PHE A 14 -2.16 10.16 -7.48
C PHE A 14 -2.67 10.54 -8.88
N ALA A 15 -1.82 11.14 -9.71
CA ALA A 15 -2.09 11.46 -11.10
C ALA A 15 -1.74 10.33 -12.09
N ARG A 16 -1.37 9.13 -11.61
CA ARG A 16 -1.07 7.98 -12.48
C ARG A 16 -2.22 7.73 -13.48
N PRO A 17 -1.94 7.53 -14.79
CA PRO A 17 -2.97 7.45 -15.83
C PRO A 17 -3.73 6.13 -15.83
N THR A 18 -3.18 5.10 -15.18
CA THR A 18 -3.77 3.76 -15.11
C THR A 18 -3.88 3.30 -13.67
N LEU A 19 -4.93 2.55 -13.35
CA LEU A 19 -5.08 1.93 -12.04
C LEU A 19 -3.94 0.94 -11.77
N PRO A 20 -3.44 0.86 -10.52
CA PRO A 20 -2.49 -0.20 -10.14
C PRO A 20 -3.04 -1.58 -10.43
N PRO A 21 -2.21 -2.51 -10.94
CA PRO A 21 -2.59 -3.91 -10.96
C PRO A 21 -2.85 -4.37 -9.52
N LEU A 22 -3.73 -5.37 -9.35
CA LEU A 22 -3.88 -6.02 -8.05
C LEU A 22 -2.53 -6.54 -7.57
N GLU A 23 -1.85 -7.28 -8.45
CA GLU A 23 -0.53 -7.86 -8.22
C GLU A 23 0.49 -7.27 -9.21
N PRO A 24 1.37 -6.34 -8.81
CA PRO A 24 2.41 -5.80 -9.69
C PRO A 24 3.57 -6.76 -9.94
N GLY A 25 3.69 -7.83 -9.15
CA GLY A 25 4.88 -8.70 -9.13
C GLY A 25 6.12 -7.91 -8.72
N ALA A 26 7.26 -8.18 -9.37
CA ALA A 26 8.52 -7.49 -9.09
C ALA A 26 8.64 -6.09 -9.74
N LYS A 27 7.57 -5.57 -10.35
CA LYS A 27 7.60 -4.28 -11.06
C LYS A 27 7.21 -3.14 -10.13
N VAL A 28 7.99 -2.07 -10.16
CA VAL A 28 7.58 -0.77 -9.61
C VAL A 28 6.90 0.07 -10.70
N TYR A 29 6.01 0.96 -10.30
CA TYR A 29 5.31 1.87 -11.22
C TYR A 29 6.30 2.87 -11.85
N ASP A 30 7.08 3.56 -11.02
CA ASP A 30 8.16 4.44 -11.45
C ASP A 30 9.43 4.21 -10.63
N GLN A 31 10.50 3.75 -11.30
CA GLN A 31 11.79 3.48 -10.68
C GLN A 31 12.47 4.72 -10.12
N SER A 32 12.19 5.91 -10.69
CA SER A 32 12.75 7.18 -10.21
C SER A 32 12.21 7.58 -8.84
N LEU A 33 11.02 7.08 -8.47
CA LEU A 33 10.43 7.34 -7.16
C LEU A 33 11.04 6.53 -6.04
N VAL A 34 11.59 5.34 -6.32
CA VAL A 34 12.16 4.47 -5.27
C VAL A 34 13.19 5.23 -4.45
N LYS A 35 14.22 5.78 -5.12
CA LYS A 35 15.24 6.55 -4.41
C LYS A 35 14.73 7.88 -3.87
N ALA A 36 13.78 8.51 -4.58
CA ALA A 36 13.21 9.78 -4.15
C ALA A 36 12.44 9.64 -2.83
N ILE A 37 11.66 8.56 -2.66
CA ILE A 37 10.88 8.28 -1.45
C ILE A 37 11.82 8.01 -0.26
N GLU A 38 12.87 7.21 -0.45
CA GLU A 38 13.83 6.89 0.61
C GLU A 38 14.45 8.14 1.26
N VAL A 39 14.79 9.14 0.44
CA VAL A 39 15.48 10.35 0.91
C VAL A 39 14.53 11.46 1.37
N LEU A 40 13.22 11.25 1.34
CA LEU A 40 12.26 12.22 1.88
C LEU A 40 12.51 12.45 3.37
N ASP A 41 12.35 13.68 3.80
CA ASP A 41 12.22 14.01 5.23
C ASP A 41 10.76 13.78 5.64
N ALA A 42 10.42 12.52 5.90
CA ALA A 42 9.07 12.06 6.23
C ALA A 42 9.12 10.85 7.16
N HIS A 43 8.06 10.66 7.96
CA HIS A 43 7.92 9.49 8.82
C HIS A 43 8.01 8.18 8.00
N THR A 44 8.57 7.13 8.60
CA THR A 44 8.83 5.85 7.90
C THR A 44 7.56 5.23 7.32
N TYR A 45 6.41 5.33 8.01
CA TYR A 45 5.12 4.85 7.50
C TYR A 45 4.60 5.64 6.30
N VAL A 46 4.93 6.93 6.20
CA VAL A 46 4.63 7.72 4.99
C VAL A 46 5.44 7.16 3.83
N LYS A 47 6.74 6.90 4.04
CA LYS A 47 7.60 6.29 3.01
C LYS A 47 7.08 4.92 2.58
N ALA A 48 6.70 4.05 3.53
CA ALA A 48 6.13 2.73 3.24
C ALA A 48 4.83 2.84 2.41
N ALA A 49 3.91 3.72 2.79
CA ALA A 49 2.67 3.95 2.04
C ALA A 49 2.93 4.47 0.62
N LEU A 50 3.93 5.35 0.44
CA LEU A 50 4.34 5.84 -0.88
C LEU A 50 5.01 4.76 -1.73
N HIS A 51 5.89 3.94 -1.16
CA HIS A 51 6.46 2.77 -1.86
C HIS A 51 5.34 1.84 -2.31
N LEU A 52 4.39 1.55 -1.42
CA LEU A 52 3.25 0.73 -1.78
C LEU A 52 2.42 1.37 -2.90
N ALA A 53 2.09 2.66 -2.84
CA ALA A 53 1.38 3.35 -3.94
C ALA A 53 2.17 3.39 -5.26
N ASN A 54 3.51 3.29 -5.20
CA ASN A 54 4.43 3.13 -6.33
C ASN A 54 4.61 1.67 -6.79
N ASP A 55 3.77 0.75 -6.32
CA ASP A 55 3.85 -0.68 -6.62
C ASP A 55 5.17 -1.35 -6.12
N ASP A 56 5.91 -0.68 -5.24
CA ASP A 56 7.18 -1.13 -4.66
C ASP A 56 6.96 -1.92 -3.37
N ILE A 57 6.68 -3.21 -3.54
CA ILE A 57 6.38 -4.15 -2.46
C ILE A 57 7.57 -4.31 -1.52
N ASN A 58 8.79 -4.42 -2.05
CA ASN A 58 9.98 -4.74 -1.27
C ASN A 58 10.30 -3.66 -0.22
N HIS A 59 10.31 -2.39 -0.61
CA HIS A 59 10.63 -1.32 0.35
C HIS A 59 9.51 -1.07 1.36
N CYS A 60 8.24 -1.25 0.95
CA CYS A 60 7.13 -1.26 1.91
C CYS A 60 7.29 -2.40 2.92
N HIS A 61 7.64 -3.60 2.46
CA HIS A 61 7.81 -4.79 3.28
C HIS A 61 8.92 -4.62 4.32
N LEU A 62 10.09 -4.12 3.92
CA LEU A 62 11.20 -3.87 4.86
C LEU A 62 10.78 -2.95 6.00
N ILE A 63 10.09 -1.85 5.69
CA ILE A 63 9.61 -0.92 6.71
C ILE A 63 8.52 -1.57 7.58
N ALA A 64 7.53 -2.22 6.98
CA ALA A 64 6.45 -2.86 7.74
C ALA A 64 6.99 -3.95 8.68
N GLN A 65 7.97 -4.73 8.23
CA GLN A 65 8.60 -5.81 8.97
C GLN A 65 9.42 -5.31 10.16
N ASP A 66 10.12 -4.18 10.02
CA ASP A 66 10.88 -3.56 11.12
C ASP A 66 9.98 -3.01 12.25
N HIS A 67 8.67 -2.91 12.00
CA HIS A 67 7.70 -2.26 12.88
C HIS A 67 6.46 -3.13 13.20
N GLU A 68 6.55 -4.45 13.02
CA GLU A 68 5.46 -5.38 13.31
C GLU A 68 4.89 -5.22 14.73
N GLY A 69 3.56 -5.36 14.85
CA GLY A 69 2.81 -5.17 16.09
C GLY A 69 2.30 -3.75 16.31
N ASP A 70 2.78 -2.77 15.52
CA ASP A 70 2.14 -1.48 15.36
C ASP A 70 0.95 -1.58 14.39
N PRO A 71 -0.24 -1.06 14.74
CA PRO A 71 -1.43 -1.17 13.89
C PRO A 71 -1.27 -0.64 12.45
N THR A 72 -0.49 0.41 12.25
CA THR A 72 -0.28 1.01 10.92
C THR A 72 0.73 0.19 10.13
N ALA A 73 1.80 -0.29 10.78
CA ALA A 73 2.75 -1.21 10.16
C ALA A 73 2.08 -2.53 9.75
N ASP A 74 1.27 -3.12 10.64
CA ASP A 74 0.52 -4.35 10.35
C ASP A 74 -0.48 -4.16 9.20
N LEU A 75 -1.06 -2.95 9.07
CA LEU A 75 -1.94 -2.61 7.96
C LEU A 75 -1.18 -2.49 6.62
N LEU A 76 -0.01 -1.84 6.63
CA LEU A 76 0.89 -1.81 5.48
C LEU A 76 1.29 -3.24 5.08
N HIS A 77 1.62 -4.08 6.06
CA HIS A 77 1.99 -5.48 5.89
C HIS A 77 0.85 -6.33 5.29
N ALA A 78 -0.37 -6.15 5.80
CA ALA A 78 -1.55 -6.84 5.27
C ALA A 78 -1.84 -6.43 3.82
N THR A 79 -1.75 -5.13 3.54
CA THR A 79 -2.06 -4.57 2.22
C THR A 79 -1.00 -4.93 1.20
N LEU A 80 0.29 -4.95 1.57
CA LEU A 80 1.36 -5.34 0.65
C LEU A 80 1.29 -6.83 0.28
N HIS A 81 1.01 -7.74 1.22
CA HIS A 81 0.91 -9.18 0.88
C HIS A 81 -0.28 -9.47 -0.03
N ARG A 82 -1.39 -8.72 0.09
CA ARG A 82 -2.52 -8.83 -0.85
C ARG A 82 -2.06 -8.52 -2.27
N ARG A 83 -1.12 -7.60 -2.42
CA ARG A 83 -0.57 -7.18 -3.71
C ARG A 83 0.62 -8.02 -4.15
N GLU A 84 1.29 -8.72 -3.25
CA GLU A 84 2.28 -9.73 -3.61
C GLU A 84 1.62 -10.99 -4.20
N GLY A 85 0.34 -11.20 -3.93
CA GLY A 85 -0.37 -12.45 -4.23
C GLY A 85 -0.28 -13.48 -3.09
N ASP A 86 0.36 -13.13 -1.97
CA ASP A 86 0.34 -13.92 -0.74
C ASP A 86 -0.94 -13.64 0.07
N TYR A 87 -2.05 -14.13 -0.47
CA TYR A 87 -3.39 -13.91 0.08
C TYR A 87 -3.59 -14.53 1.46
N TRP A 88 -2.90 -15.64 1.76
CA TRP A 88 -3.00 -16.25 3.08
C TRP A 88 -2.33 -15.35 4.13
N ASN A 89 -1.12 -14.88 3.84
CA ASN A 89 -0.38 -14.04 4.77
C ASN A 89 -1.00 -12.65 4.90
N SER A 90 -1.59 -12.12 3.83
CA SER A 90 -2.40 -10.89 3.91
C SER A 90 -3.53 -11.01 4.94
N LYS A 91 -4.29 -12.11 4.93
CA LYS A 91 -5.37 -12.35 5.92
C LYS A 91 -4.82 -12.57 7.32
N TYR A 92 -3.66 -13.20 7.45
CA TYR A 92 -2.95 -13.33 8.72
C TYR A 92 -2.66 -11.93 9.29
N TRP A 93 -2.05 -11.04 8.52
CA TRP A 93 -1.74 -9.68 8.96
C TRP A 93 -2.98 -8.81 9.21
N TYR A 94 -4.04 -8.92 8.40
CA TYR A 94 -5.32 -8.24 8.73
C TYR A 94 -5.91 -8.70 10.07
N SER A 95 -5.55 -9.88 10.57
CA SER A 95 -5.94 -10.32 11.92
C SER A 95 -5.12 -9.66 13.03
N HIS A 96 -3.95 -9.10 12.70
CA HIS A 96 -3.04 -8.42 13.60
C HIS A 96 -3.27 -6.91 13.63
N VAL A 97 -3.88 -6.32 12.59
CA VAL A 97 -4.31 -4.92 12.58
C VAL A 97 -5.30 -4.65 13.73
N LYS A 98 -4.79 -4.17 14.86
CA LYS A 98 -5.60 -3.77 16.01
C LYS A 98 -6.27 -2.42 15.73
N SER A 99 -7.59 -2.32 15.91
CA SER A 99 -8.39 -1.07 15.90
C SER A 99 -7.81 0.09 15.07
N HIS A 100 -7.51 -0.13 13.79
CA HIS A 100 -6.99 0.92 12.90
C HIS A 100 -8.16 1.62 12.19
N PRO A 101 -8.25 2.97 12.17
CA PRO A 101 -9.41 3.68 11.59
C PRO A 101 -9.72 3.36 10.13
N LEU A 102 -8.68 3.03 9.35
CA LEU A 102 -8.83 2.63 7.95
C LEU A 102 -9.38 1.21 7.76
N VAL A 103 -9.31 0.36 8.79
CA VAL A 103 -9.84 -1.02 8.77
C VAL A 103 -10.69 -1.22 10.03
N PRO A 104 -11.89 -0.62 10.08
CA PRO A 104 -12.78 -0.76 11.23
C PRO A 104 -13.34 -2.18 11.37
N ASP A 105 -13.44 -2.92 10.27
CA ASP A 105 -13.83 -4.34 10.24
C ASP A 105 -12.81 -5.17 9.45
N PRO A 106 -11.96 -5.95 10.13
CA PRO A 106 -11.03 -6.88 9.48
C PRO A 106 -11.71 -7.93 8.58
N SER A 107 -13.01 -8.19 8.78
CA SER A 107 -13.76 -9.18 7.99
C SER A 107 -14.01 -8.68 6.58
N ASP A 108 -14.36 -7.40 6.39
CA ASP A 108 -14.48 -6.80 5.06
C ASP A 108 -13.13 -6.76 4.34
N ALA A 109 -12.05 -6.42 5.04
CA ALA A 109 -10.70 -6.44 4.46
C ALA A 109 -10.32 -7.86 3.99
N LYS A 110 -10.57 -8.89 4.80
CA LYS A 110 -10.33 -10.29 4.42
C LYS A 110 -11.23 -10.75 3.27
N ALA A 111 -12.49 -10.32 3.23
CA ALA A 111 -13.38 -10.60 2.10
C ALA A 111 -12.86 -9.96 0.80
N PHE A 112 -12.25 -8.78 0.89
CA PHE A 112 -11.59 -8.15 -0.26
C PHE A 112 -10.35 -8.92 -0.72
N VAL A 113 -9.54 -9.44 0.23
CA VAL A 113 -8.43 -10.35 -0.08
C VAL A 113 -8.94 -11.56 -0.87
N ASP A 114 -10.03 -12.19 -0.42
CA ASP A 114 -10.62 -13.35 -1.11
C ASP A 114 -11.18 -12.98 -2.51
N ALA A 115 -11.67 -11.75 -2.69
CA ALA A 115 -12.11 -11.25 -3.99
C ALA A 115 -10.94 -11.04 -4.95
N CYS A 116 -9.83 -10.46 -4.48
CA CYS A 116 -8.59 -10.34 -5.25
C CYS A 116 -8.05 -11.72 -5.67
N ALA A 117 -8.01 -12.69 -4.74
CA ALA A 117 -7.54 -14.05 -5.01
C ALA A 117 -8.35 -14.79 -6.08
N LYS A 118 -9.62 -14.43 -6.27
CA LYS A 118 -10.52 -15.02 -7.26
C LYS A 118 -10.58 -14.21 -8.56
N ALA A 119 -9.94 -13.04 -8.61
CA ALA A 119 -10.01 -12.15 -9.75
C ALA A 119 -9.39 -12.82 -10.98
N LYS A 120 -10.06 -12.67 -12.12
CA LYS A 120 -9.53 -13.12 -13.41
C LYS A 120 -8.97 -11.92 -14.17
N PRO A 121 -7.86 -12.09 -14.93
CA PRO A 121 -7.36 -11.03 -15.79
C PRO A 121 -8.47 -10.47 -16.68
N GLY A 122 -8.64 -9.15 -16.67
CA GLY A 122 -9.65 -8.45 -17.48
C GLY A 122 -11.03 -8.28 -16.83
N ASN A 123 -11.26 -8.83 -15.63
CA ASN A 123 -12.50 -8.60 -14.86
C ASN A 123 -12.19 -8.15 -13.41
N ASP A 124 -11.18 -7.30 -13.26
CA ASP A 124 -10.64 -6.86 -11.97
C ASP A 124 -10.73 -5.34 -11.77
N ALA A 125 -11.37 -4.60 -12.69
CA ALA A 125 -11.38 -3.14 -12.69
C ALA A 125 -11.92 -2.55 -11.38
N THR A 126 -13.07 -3.04 -10.90
CA THR A 126 -13.69 -2.60 -9.64
C THR A 126 -12.81 -2.92 -8.42
N LEU A 127 -12.11 -4.05 -8.45
CA LEU A 127 -11.16 -4.43 -7.40
C LEU A 127 -9.93 -3.51 -7.42
N ARG A 128 -9.43 -3.16 -8.61
CA ARG A 128 -8.33 -2.20 -8.76
C ARG A 128 -8.72 -0.79 -8.32
N GLU A 129 -9.95 -0.36 -8.58
CA GLU A 129 -10.49 0.91 -8.08
C GLU A 129 -10.58 0.95 -6.55
N ARG A 130 -11.12 -0.12 -5.94
CA ARG A 130 -11.16 -0.26 -4.48
C ARG A 130 -9.76 -0.26 -3.90
N GLN A 131 -8.85 -1.07 -4.44
CA GLN A 131 -7.45 -1.11 -4.02
C GLN A 131 -6.81 0.27 -4.12
N TRP A 132 -7.00 0.99 -5.23
CA TRP A 132 -6.41 2.30 -5.39
C TRP A 132 -6.98 3.32 -4.39
N THR A 133 -8.26 3.20 -4.07
CA THR A 133 -8.88 4.01 -3.00
C THR A 133 -8.27 3.71 -1.64
N GLU A 134 -8.05 2.43 -1.29
CA GLU A 134 -7.40 2.03 -0.04
C GLU A 134 -5.95 2.53 0.03
N LEU A 135 -5.18 2.42 -1.06
CA LEU A 135 -3.80 2.91 -1.12
C LEU A 135 -3.70 4.43 -0.95
N LYS A 136 -4.57 5.20 -1.60
CA LYS A 136 -4.62 6.65 -1.42
C LYS A 136 -4.97 7.04 0.01
N LYS A 137 -5.98 6.39 0.60
CA LYS A 137 -6.34 6.61 2.01
C LYS A 137 -5.20 6.28 2.97
N LEU A 138 -4.43 5.24 2.69
CA LEU A 138 -3.27 4.86 3.51
C LEU A 138 -2.17 5.93 3.44
N VAL A 139 -1.88 6.47 2.25
CA VAL A 139 -0.97 7.59 2.08
C VAL A 139 -1.48 8.83 2.80
N GLU A 140 -2.72 9.24 2.57
CA GLU A 140 -3.33 10.42 3.22
C GLU A 140 -3.33 10.29 4.75
N TRP A 141 -3.76 9.14 5.27
CA TRP A 141 -3.80 8.91 6.71
C TRP A 141 -2.41 8.96 7.35
N THR A 142 -1.39 8.35 6.72
CA THR A 142 -0.02 8.40 7.26
C THR A 142 0.56 9.82 7.23
N LEU A 143 0.24 10.63 6.21
CA LEU A 143 0.64 12.04 6.15
C LEU A 143 0.03 12.87 7.28
N ASP A 144 -1.24 12.62 7.59
CA ASP A 144 -1.98 13.40 8.59
C ASP A 144 -1.65 12.98 10.03
N ASN A 145 -1.25 11.72 10.25
CA ASN A 145 -1.20 11.12 11.59
C ASN A 145 0.20 10.68 12.04
N CYS A 146 1.20 10.62 11.15
CA CYS A 146 2.56 10.20 11.49
C CYS A 146 3.55 11.36 11.33
N HIS A 147 4.25 11.74 12.40
CA HIS A 147 5.19 12.86 12.43
C HIS A 147 6.42 12.53 13.30
#